data_AF-A0A7W7FVW3-F1
#
_entry.id   AF-A0A7W7FVW3-F1
#
_cell.length_a   1.000
_cell.length_b   1.000
_cell.length_c   1.000
_cell.angle_alpha   90.00
_cell.angle_beta   90.00
_cell.angle_gamma   90.00
#
_symmetry.space_group_name_H-M   'P 1'
#
loop_
_entity.id
_entity.type
_entity.pdbx_description
1 polymer ?
#
loop_
_entity_poly.entity_id
_entity_poly.type
_entity_poly.pdbx_seq_one_letter_code
_entity_poly.pdbx_strand_id
1 'polypeptide(L)'
;MDQTAADPPPHQPRPQWIGWTLTAVTVPALLAGLGVAVAGPRIERELVTTAEDALGGAGHPDAQVAAVGRELSLAGLPGERLAAVSTMVANLPGVDSVVVRELAPTPVLLRVRDGELLVSATGHSVLATGRLLEEIIARCPGHRVTDLTLPVPGTGPAFASTALAAVAQAAAEARGADLTVAIRPDGVTVRGVVADADQRNVLLERLRGSEFGPVQAGGLTVGPPPHPSTVDIRALDAAVGRMIDGSGGVNFEAATVRWGEGHGAALLERIGRLLRVAPKSLITVTAWASEEQPPGVDPRRLAGRRADLVRDLLVAQGVPRELVSTVARVEPGPETFVPHLRRARVTVS
;
A
#
# COMPACT_ATOMS: atom_id res chain seq x y z
N MET A 1 -24.24 90.00 35.60
CA MET A 1 -23.23 89.35 34.74
C MET A 1 -23.96 88.23 34.01
N ASP A 2 -24.52 88.57 32.86
CA ASP A 2 -25.18 87.66 31.93
C ASP A 2 -24.13 86.75 31.28
N GLN A 3 -24.30 85.44 31.39
CA GLN A 3 -23.65 84.46 30.52
C GLN A 3 -24.72 83.60 29.86
N THR A 4 -24.81 83.84 28.57
CA THR A 4 -25.73 83.32 27.56
C THR A 4 -25.56 81.81 27.40
N ALA A 5 -26.63 81.06 27.61
CA ALA A 5 -26.76 79.66 27.22
C ALA A 5 -26.84 79.57 25.69
N ALA A 6 -25.90 78.83 25.08
CA ALA A 6 -25.92 78.50 23.66
C ALA A 6 -26.61 77.15 23.46
N ASP A 7 -27.73 77.17 22.73
CA ASP A 7 -28.48 76.00 22.30
C ASP A 7 -27.64 75.09 21.37
N PRO A 8 -27.71 73.75 21.52
CA PRO A 8 -27.13 72.83 20.55
C PRO A 8 -27.95 72.84 19.24
N PRO A 9 -27.29 72.66 18.07
CA PRO A 9 -27.97 72.68 16.78
C PRO A 9 -28.92 71.48 16.60
N PRO A 10 -30.00 71.64 15.81
CA PRO A 10 -31.02 70.62 15.61
C PRO A 10 -30.44 69.39 14.91
N HIS A 11 -30.77 68.21 15.43
CA HIS A 11 -30.47 66.93 14.81
C HIS A 11 -31.06 66.86 13.39
N GLN A 12 -30.19 66.86 12.38
CA GLN A 12 -30.60 66.54 11.01
C GLN A 12 -31.10 65.09 10.97
N PRO A 13 -32.34 64.82 10.54
CA PRO A 13 -32.83 63.47 10.37
C PRO A 13 -31.98 62.79 9.29
N ARG A 14 -31.20 61.77 9.68
CA ARG A 14 -30.47 60.96 8.72
C ARG A 14 -31.47 60.37 7.73
N PRO A 15 -31.22 60.46 6.42
CA PRO A 15 -32.12 59.95 5.41
C PRO A 15 -32.35 58.45 5.61
N GLN A 16 -33.57 58.08 6.04
CA GLN A 16 -33.95 56.70 6.36
C GLN A 16 -33.82 55.76 5.16
N TRP A 17 -33.82 56.29 3.93
CA TRP A 17 -33.69 55.50 2.70
C TRP A 17 -32.34 54.77 2.56
N ILE A 18 -31.27 55.24 3.21
CA ILE A 18 -29.95 54.59 3.18
C ILE A 18 -29.98 53.24 3.91
N GLY A 19 -30.80 53.10 4.96
CA GLY A 19 -30.97 51.82 5.66
C GLY A 19 -31.70 50.77 4.81
N TRP A 20 -32.67 51.19 4.01
CA TRP A 20 -33.46 50.28 3.18
C TRP A 20 -32.70 49.75 1.98
N THR A 21 -31.84 50.58 1.35
CA THR A 21 -31.02 50.15 0.20
C THR A 21 -29.92 49.19 0.62
N LEU A 22 -29.28 49.38 1.77
CA LEU A 22 -28.27 48.46 2.28
C LEU A 22 -28.89 47.08 2.59
N THR A 23 -30.04 47.05 3.26
CA THR A 23 -30.75 45.80 3.61
C THR A 23 -31.24 45.04 2.39
N ALA A 24 -31.71 45.74 1.35
CA ALA A 24 -32.19 45.14 0.11
C ALA A 24 -31.07 44.48 -0.73
N VAL A 25 -29.81 44.88 -0.56
CA VAL A 25 -28.66 44.28 -1.25
C VAL A 25 -28.00 43.19 -0.41
N THR A 26 -27.86 43.39 0.91
CA THR A 26 -27.17 42.41 1.77
C THR A 26 -27.98 41.14 2.02
N VAL A 27 -29.30 41.22 2.12
CA VAL A 27 -30.14 40.04 2.43
C VAL A 27 -30.17 39.04 1.26
N PRO A 28 -30.38 39.43 -0.01
CA PRO A 28 -30.27 38.49 -1.13
C PRO A 28 -28.88 37.89 -1.29
N ALA A 29 -27.81 38.68 -1.06
CA ALA A 29 -26.44 38.19 -1.13
C ALA A 29 -26.12 37.17 -0.02
N LEU A 30 -26.62 37.39 1.21
CA LEU A 30 -26.50 36.44 2.32
C LEU A 30 -27.32 35.17 2.07
N LEU A 31 -28.53 35.29 1.52
CA LEU A 31 -29.37 34.13 1.18
C LEU A 31 -28.80 33.33 0.00
N ALA A 32 -28.23 33.99 -1.01
CA ALA A 32 -27.49 33.33 -2.09
C ALA A 32 -26.24 32.62 -1.55
N GLY A 33 -25.50 33.26 -0.64
CA GLY A 33 -24.34 32.65 0.03
C GLY A 33 -24.69 31.43 0.89
N LEU A 34 -25.79 31.49 1.65
CA LEU A 34 -26.31 30.38 2.46
C LEU A 34 -26.86 29.24 1.59
N GLY A 35 -27.52 29.55 0.48
CA GLY A 35 -28.00 28.55 -0.48
C GLY A 35 -26.86 27.76 -1.13
N VAL A 36 -25.76 28.44 -1.49
CA VAL A 36 -24.55 27.81 -2.02
C VAL A 36 -23.86 26.93 -0.97
N ALA A 37 -23.79 27.38 0.29
CA ALA A 37 -23.15 26.63 1.37
C ALA A 37 -23.89 25.33 1.75
N VAL A 38 -25.23 25.28 1.60
CA VAL A 38 -26.04 24.10 1.95
C VAL A 38 -26.22 23.15 0.76
N ALA A 39 -26.32 23.67 -0.47
CA ALA A 39 -26.50 22.84 -1.67
C ALA A 39 -25.17 22.28 -2.22
N GLY A 40 -24.04 22.96 -1.98
CA GLY A 40 -22.72 22.57 -2.47
C GLY A 40 -22.35 21.11 -2.18
N PRO A 41 -22.42 20.64 -0.92
CA PRO A 41 -22.04 19.27 -0.58
C PRO A 41 -22.93 18.19 -1.19
N ARG A 42 -24.17 18.53 -1.61
CA ARG A 42 -25.06 17.57 -2.31
C ARG A 42 -24.67 17.46 -3.77
N ILE A 43 -24.41 18.60 -4.43
CA ILE A 43 -23.96 18.66 -5.82
C ILE A 43 -22.61 17.95 -5.96
N GLU A 44 -21.66 18.24 -5.06
CA GLU A 44 -20.32 17.62 -5.08
C GLU A 44 -20.41 16.09 -4.94
N ARG A 45 -21.22 15.58 -4.02
CA ARG A 45 -21.41 14.13 -3.86
C ARG A 45 -22.06 13.48 -5.09
N GLU A 46 -23.09 14.11 -5.65
CA GLU A 46 -23.77 13.62 -6.85
C GLU A 46 -22.82 13.59 -8.06
N LEU A 47 -21.99 14.63 -8.23
CA LEU A 47 -20.97 14.69 -9.27
C LEU A 47 -19.88 13.65 -9.07
N VAL A 48 -19.37 13.47 -7.84
CA VAL A 48 -18.39 12.43 -7.52
C VAL A 48 -18.94 11.05 -7.87
N THR A 49 -20.13 10.70 -7.39
CA THR A 49 -20.75 9.39 -7.66
C THR A 49 -20.99 9.17 -9.16
N THR A 50 -21.53 10.17 -9.86
CA THR A 50 -21.76 10.08 -11.32
C THR A 50 -20.44 9.89 -12.08
N ALA A 51 -19.39 10.59 -11.67
CA ALA A 51 -18.06 10.46 -12.27
C ALA A 51 -17.41 9.11 -11.95
N GLU A 52 -17.51 8.62 -10.71
CA GLU A 52 -17.03 7.30 -10.30
C GLU A 52 -17.74 6.18 -11.08
N ASP A 53 -19.06 6.27 -11.26
CA ASP A 53 -19.83 5.31 -12.05
C ASP A 53 -19.41 5.32 -13.53
N ALA A 54 -19.24 6.52 -14.12
CA ALA A 54 -18.77 6.66 -15.49
C ALA A 54 -17.35 6.11 -15.69
N LEU A 55 -16.46 6.38 -14.73
CA LEU A 55 -15.09 5.86 -14.72
C LEU A 55 -15.06 4.34 -14.54
N GLY A 56 -15.89 3.80 -13.65
CA GLY A 56 -16.09 2.36 -13.48
C GLY A 56 -16.55 1.69 -14.76
N GLY A 57 -17.55 2.26 -15.45
CA GLY A 57 -18.03 1.80 -16.75
C GLY A 57 -16.98 1.88 -17.87
N ALA A 58 -16.07 2.85 -17.78
CA ALA A 58 -14.94 2.99 -18.69
C ALA A 58 -13.72 2.10 -18.34
N GLY A 59 -13.82 1.27 -17.29
CA GLY A 59 -12.75 0.37 -16.86
C GLY A 59 -11.70 1.00 -15.92
N HIS A 60 -11.98 2.18 -15.38
CA HIS A 60 -11.13 2.93 -14.45
C HIS A 60 -11.76 3.10 -13.06
N PRO A 61 -12.20 2.01 -12.37
CA PRO A 61 -12.85 2.08 -11.07
C PRO A 61 -11.91 2.57 -9.94
N ASP A 62 -10.62 2.65 -10.21
CA ASP A 62 -9.56 3.07 -9.28
C ASP A 62 -9.11 4.51 -9.47
N ALA A 63 -9.70 5.23 -10.43
CA ALA A 63 -9.47 6.66 -10.59
C ALA A 63 -10.01 7.42 -9.38
N GLN A 64 -9.20 8.33 -8.84
CA GLN A 64 -9.58 9.16 -7.72
C GLN A 64 -10.34 10.38 -8.26
N VAL A 65 -11.54 10.61 -7.72
CA VAL A 65 -12.38 11.76 -8.06
C VAL A 65 -12.56 12.63 -6.82
N ALA A 66 -12.35 13.93 -6.97
CA ALA A 66 -12.74 14.91 -5.97
C ALA A 66 -13.52 16.03 -6.66
N ALA A 67 -14.57 16.55 -6.02
CA ALA A 67 -15.33 17.69 -6.52
C ALA A 67 -15.13 18.89 -5.60
N VAL A 68 -14.98 20.07 -6.20
CA VAL A 68 -15.08 21.37 -5.51
C VAL A 68 -16.09 22.21 -6.30
N GLY A 69 -17.31 22.35 -5.77
CA GLY A 69 -18.44 22.89 -6.52
C GLY A 69 -18.77 22.03 -7.74
N ARG A 70 -18.47 22.56 -8.94
CA ARG A 70 -18.71 21.88 -10.25
C ARG A 70 -17.41 21.55 -10.99
N GLU A 71 -16.27 21.80 -10.35
CA GLU A 71 -14.95 21.40 -10.83
C GLU A 71 -14.63 20.00 -10.32
N LEU A 72 -14.24 19.10 -11.23
CA LEU A 72 -13.80 17.74 -10.89
C LEU A 72 -12.29 17.62 -11.01
N SER A 73 -11.63 17.15 -9.95
CA SER A 73 -10.24 16.73 -10.00
C SER A 73 -10.14 15.22 -10.18
N LEU A 74 -9.40 14.81 -11.20
CA LEU A 74 -9.14 13.40 -11.52
C LEU A 74 -7.68 13.05 -11.24
N ALA A 75 -7.43 11.93 -10.59
CA ALA A 75 -6.09 11.34 -10.46
C ALA A 75 -6.16 9.82 -10.66
N GLY A 76 -5.02 9.16 -10.82
CA GLY A 76 -5.00 7.69 -10.96
C GLY A 76 -5.28 7.16 -12.37
N LEU A 77 -5.29 8.03 -13.39
CA LEU A 77 -5.55 7.66 -14.78
C LEU A 77 -4.24 7.36 -15.53
N PRO A 78 -4.19 6.32 -16.38
CA PRO A 78 -3.04 6.08 -17.24
C PRO A 78 -2.93 7.19 -18.30
N GLY A 79 -1.71 7.69 -18.52
CA GLY A 79 -1.45 8.85 -19.40
C GLY A 79 -2.03 8.71 -20.81
N GLU A 80 -1.98 7.50 -21.38
CA GLU A 80 -2.53 7.17 -22.70
C GLU A 80 -4.06 7.34 -22.81
N ARG A 81 -4.81 7.21 -21.71
CA ARG A 81 -6.28 7.35 -21.68
C ARG A 81 -6.73 8.69 -21.12
N LEU A 82 -5.80 9.48 -20.58
CA LEU A 82 -6.08 10.68 -19.81
C LEU A 82 -6.93 11.69 -20.58
N ALA A 83 -6.56 12.00 -21.83
CA ALA A 83 -7.32 12.92 -22.67
C ALA A 83 -8.75 12.43 -22.91
N ALA A 84 -8.92 11.17 -23.34
CA ALA A 84 -10.24 10.60 -23.62
C ALA A 84 -11.13 10.55 -22.36
N VAL A 85 -10.56 10.15 -21.22
CA VAL A 85 -11.27 10.08 -19.94
C VAL A 85 -11.61 11.48 -19.43
N SER A 86 -10.71 12.46 -19.56
CA SER A 86 -10.99 13.85 -19.16
C SER A 86 -12.12 14.45 -19.99
N THR A 87 -12.19 14.18 -21.30
CA THR A 87 -13.27 14.65 -22.17
C THR A 87 -14.59 13.97 -21.81
N MET A 88 -14.57 12.67 -21.51
CA MET A 88 -15.76 11.94 -21.06
C MET A 88 -16.31 12.54 -19.76
N VAL A 89 -15.46 12.77 -18.77
CA VAL A 89 -15.86 13.35 -17.46
C VAL A 89 -16.31 14.81 -17.63
N ALA A 90 -15.68 15.59 -18.51
CA ALA A 90 -16.07 16.97 -18.79
C ALA A 90 -17.47 17.08 -19.43
N ASN A 91 -17.95 16.02 -20.10
CA ASN A 91 -19.27 15.97 -20.70
C ASN A 91 -20.37 15.48 -19.74
N LEU A 92 -20.03 15.15 -18.49
CA LEU A 92 -21.04 14.72 -17.53
C LEU A 92 -21.96 15.89 -17.14
N PRO A 93 -23.28 15.64 -17.01
CA PRO A 93 -24.23 16.67 -16.59
C PRO A 93 -23.81 17.27 -15.25
N GLY A 94 -23.67 18.59 -15.20
CA GLY A 94 -23.34 19.27 -13.95
C GLY A 94 -21.86 19.64 -13.79
N VAL A 95 -20.96 19.11 -14.62
CA VAL A 95 -19.53 19.44 -14.59
C VAL A 95 -19.28 20.73 -15.36
N ASP A 96 -18.46 21.62 -14.80
CA ASP A 96 -18.05 22.89 -15.43
C ASP A 96 -16.61 22.80 -15.95
N SER A 97 -15.71 22.22 -15.16
CA SER A 97 -14.30 22.04 -15.49
C SER A 97 -13.76 20.72 -14.93
N VAL A 98 -12.71 20.20 -15.57
CA VAL A 98 -11.99 19.00 -15.13
C VAL A 98 -10.50 19.30 -15.02
N VAL A 99 -9.93 19.06 -13.85
CA VAL A 99 -8.51 19.22 -13.55
C VAL A 99 -7.88 17.86 -13.35
N VAL A 100 -7.02 17.45 -14.27
CA VAL A 100 -6.28 16.19 -14.12
C VAL A 100 -5.00 16.43 -13.31
N ARG A 101 -4.85 15.66 -12.23
CA ARG A 101 -3.64 15.60 -11.42
C ARG A 101 -2.85 14.37 -11.82
N GLU A 102 -1.64 14.61 -12.30
CA GLU A 102 -0.68 13.53 -12.53
C GLU A 102 -0.29 12.89 -11.20
N LEU A 103 -0.14 11.56 -11.20
CA LEU A 103 0.41 10.84 -10.07
C LEU A 103 1.89 11.19 -9.93
N ALA A 104 2.37 11.33 -8.70
CA ALA A 104 3.80 11.38 -8.45
C ALA A 104 4.43 10.05 -8.91
N PRO A 105 5.35 10.07 -9.90
CA PRO A 105 5.90 8.84 -10.45
C PRO A 105 6.81 8.17 -9.42
N THR A 106 6.71 6.85 -9.34
CA THR A 106 7.47 6.03 -8.40
C THR A 106 8.22 4.91 -9.10
N PRO A 107 9.41 4.54 -8.58
CA PRO A 107 10.19 3.48 -9.19
C PRO A 107 9.51 2.12 -9.03
N VAL A 108 9.64 1.29 -10.04
CA VAL A 108 9.33 -0.14 -9.95
C VAL A 108 10.63 -0.91 -9.83
N LEU A 109 10.76 -1.70 -8.77
CA LEU A 109 11.92 -2.55 -8.54
C LEU A 109 11.51 -4.02 -8.73
N LEU A 110 12.23 -4.68 -9.61
CA LEU A 110 12.10 -6.10 -9.91
C LEU A 110 13.38 -6.80 -9.45
N ARG A 111 13.23 -7.88 -8.68
CA ARG A 111 14.34 -8.77 -8.33
C ARG A 111 14.04 -10.14 -8.90
N VAL A 112 14.92 -10.65 -9.74
CA VAL A 112 14.81 -11.99 -10.34
C VAL A 112 15.90 -12.87 -9.75
N ARG A 113 15.52 -14.02 -9.20
CA ARG A 113 16.45 -15.01 -8.65
C ARG A 113 15.81 -16.38 -8.59
N ASP A 114 16.46 -17.42 -9.12
CA ASP A 114 16.08 -18.84 -8.94
C ASP A 114 14.59 -19.17 -9.20
N GLY A 115 13.98 -18.56 -10.22
CA GLY A 115 12.56 -18.74 -10.52
C GLY A 115 11.61 -17.96 -9.61
N GLU A 116 12.13 -17.11 -8.71
CA GLU A 116 11.38 -16.09 -7.99
C GLU A 116 11.52 -14.73 -8.65
N LEU A 117 10.41 -14.00 -8.68
CA LEU A 117 10.33 -12.62 -9.11
C LEU A 117 9.70 -11.79 -7.99
N LEU A 118 10.48 -10.95 -7.32
CA LEU A 118 9.96 -10.01 -6.33
C LEU A 118 9.66 -8.69 -7.03
N VAL A 119 8.44 -8.20 -6.83
CA VAL A 119 7.95 -6.95 -7.42
C VAL A 119 7.69 -5.96 -6.29
N SER A 120 8.42 -4.85 -6.29
CA SER A 120 8.19 -3.74 -5.36
C SER A 120 7.85 -2.49 -6.15
N ALA A 121 6.68 -1.93 -5.87
CA ALA A 121 6.20 -0.70 -6.47
C ALA A 121 5.21 -0.03 -5.51
N THR A 122 4.98 1.26 -5.68
CA THR A 122 3.86 1.95 -5.06
C THR A 122 2.79 2.24 -6.09
N GLY A 123 1.52 2.14 -5.71
CA GLY A 123 0.39 2.48 -6.57
C GLY A 123 -0.70 3.19 -5.80
N HIS A 124 -1.55 3.96 -6.49
CA HIS A 124 -2.56 4.79 -5.86
C HIS A 124 -3.71 3.99 -5.23
N SER A 125 -3.81 2.70 -5.56
CA SER A 125 -4.81 1.78 -5.02
C SER A 125 -4.32 0.32 -5.01
N VAL A 126 -5.02 -0.52 -4.25
CA VAL A 126 -4.83 -1.99 -4.25
C VAL A 126 -5.18 -2.59 -5.62
N LEU A 127 -6.16 -2.01 -6.33
CA LEU A 127 -6.57 -2.50 -7.64
C LEU A 127 -5.51 -2.20 -8.72
N ALA A 128 -4.90 -1.01 -8.68
CA ALA A 128 -3.83 -0.63 -9.59
C ALA A 128 -2.58 -1.52 -9.42
N THR A 129 -2.18 -1.76 -8.18
CA THR A 129 -1.08 -2.68 -7.85
C THR A 129 -1.42 -4.13 -8.21
N GLY A 130 -2.67 -4.57 -7.97
CA GLY A 130 -3.19 -5.86 -8.40
C GLY A 130 -3.09 -6.09 -9.91
N ARG A 131 -3.53 -5.13 -10.72
CA ARG A 131 -3.42 -5.21 -12.20
C ARG A 131 -1.98 -5.35 -12.69
N LEU A 132 -1.04 -4.63 -12.08
CA LEU A 132 0.38 -4.76 -12.41
C LEU A 132 0.87 -6.19 -12.13
N LEU A 133 0.52 -6.74 -10.97
CA LEU A 133 0.91 -8.10 -10.59
C LEU A 133 0.27 -9.15 -11.48
N GLU A 134 -1.02 -9.00 -11.83
CA GLU A 134 -1.73 -9.89 -12.74
C GLU A 134 -1.05 -9.93 -14.12
N GLU A 135 -0.69 -8.78 -14.69
CA GLU A 135 0.05 -8.70 -15.95
C GLU A 135 1.44 -9.36 -15.85
N ILE A 136 2.15 -9.15 -14.74
CA ILE A 136 3.45 -9.79 -14.51
C ILE A 136 3.31 -11.32 -14.40
N ILE A 137 2.33 -11.81 -13.63
CA ILE A 137 2.07 -13.23 -13.45
C ILE A 137 1.71 -13.88 -14.78
N ALA A 138 0.87 -13.23 -15.59
CA ALA A 138 0.46 -13.74 -16.89
C ALA A 138 1.65 -13.87 -17.87
N ARG A 139 2.63 -12.95 -17.81
CA ARG A 139 3.79 -12.94 -18.70
C ARG A 139 5.02 -13.69 -18.21
N CYS A 140 5.07 -14.07 -16.94
CA CYS A 140 6.19 -14.80 -16.35
C CYS A 140 5.78 -16.21 -15.89
N PRO A 141 5.26 -17.07 -16.80
CA PRO A 141 4.86 -18.42 -16.41
C PRO A 141 6.07 -19.18 -15.86
N GLY A 142 5.84 -19.98 -14.81
CA GLY A 142 6.89 -20.75 -14.14
C GLY A 142 7.73 -19.96 -13.13
N HIS A 143 7.49 -18.65 -12.96
CA HIS A 143 8.08 -17.87 -11.89
C HIS A 143 7.11 -17.67 -10.72
N ARG A 144 7.61 -17.80 -9.49
CA ARG A 144 6.86 -17.41 -8.29
C ARG A 144 6.96 -15.90 -8.13
N VAL A 145 5.84 -15.21 -8.34
CA VAL A 145 5.77 -13.75 -8.17
C VAL A 145 5.47 -13.41 -6.72
N THR A 146 6.34 -12.63 -6.10
CA THR A 146 6.19 -12.15 -4.73
C THR A 146 5.85 -10.67 -4.75
N ASP A 147 4.66 -10.35 -4.25
CA ASP A 147 4.15 -8.99 -4.15
C ASP A 147 4.72 -8.24 -2.95
N LEU A 148 5.51 -7.19 -3.19
CA LEU A 148 5.98 -6.22 -2.19
C LEU A 148 5.48 -4.81 -2.53
N THR A 149 4.34 -4.72 -3.22
CA THR A 149 3.71 -3.46 -3.57
C THR A 149 3.00 -2.82 -2.38
N LEU A 150 2.90 -1.50 -2.40
CA LEU A 150 2.25 -0.72 -1.34
C LEU A 150 1.24 0.26 -1.93
N PRO A 151 -0.01 0.30 -1.43
CA PRO A 151 -0.97 1.31 -1.82
C PRO A 151 -0.61 2.64 -1.15
N VAL A 152 -0.22 3.64 -1.94
CA VAL A 152 0.10 5.00 -1.49
C VAL A 152 -0.66 6.00 -2.38
N PRO A 153 -1.70 6.66 -1.85
CA PRO A 153 -2.52 7.61 -2.61
C PRO A 153 -1.68 8.70 -3.29
N GLY A 154 -2.05 9.07 -4.52
CA GLY A 154 -1.36 10.12 -5.29
C GLY A 154 -0.01 9.70 -5.88
N THR A 155 0.39 8.43 -5.75
CA THR A 155 1.61 7.89 -6.36
C THR A 155 1.31 6.73 -7.29
N GLY A 156 2.19 6.46 -8.25
CA GLY A 156 2.06 5.28 -9.09
C GLY A 156 3.28 5.02 -9.97
N PRO A 157 3.35 3.86 -10.64
CA PRO A 157 4.38 3.61 -11.63
C PRO A 157 4.26 4.63 -12.77
N ALA A 158 5.40 5.09 -13.29
CA ALA A 158 5.42 6.07 -14.38
C ALA A 158 4.98 5.51 -15.74
N PHE A 159 4.83 4.19 -15.85
CA PHE A 159 4.58 3.49 -17.09
C PHE A 159 3.43 2.50 -16.95
N ALA A 160 2.86 2.09 -18.08
CA ALA A 160 1.76 1.14 -18.12
C ALA A 160 2.17 -0.24 -17.57
N SER A 161 1.24 -0.94 -16.93
CA SER A 161 1.45 -2.29 -16.38
C SER A 161 1.92 -3.29 -17.44
N THR A 162 1.43 -3.19 -18.67
CA THR A 162 1.83 -4.03 -19.81
C THR A 162 3.30 -3.85 -20.18
N ALA A 163 3.80 -2.62 -20.12
CA ALA A 163 5.19 -2.31 -20.39
C ALA A 163 6.08 -2.85 -19.25
N LEU A 164 5.70 -2.57 -17.99
CA LEU A 164 6.42 -3.05 -16.82
C LEU A 164 6.49 -4.59 -16.77
N ALA A 165 5.40 -5.26 -17.16
CA ALA A 165 5.34 -6.71 -17.28
C ALA A 165 6.25 -7.25 -18.40
N ALA A 166 6.46 -6.51 -19.49
CA ALA A 166 7.44 -6.88 -20.53
C ALA A 166 8.88 -6.85 -19.99
N VAL A 167 9.22 -5.88 -19.13
CA VAL A 167 10.52 -5.82 -18.45
C VAL A 167 10.69 -6.99 -17.49
N ALA A 168 9.66 -7.28 -16.71
CA ALA A 168 9.65 -8.42 -15.81
C ALA A 168 9.87 -9.74 -16.56
N GLN A 169 9.18 -9.93 -17.68
CA GLN A 169 9.37 -11.08 -18.56
C GLN A 169 10.80 -11.15 -19.11
N ALA A 170 11.34 -10.04 -19.64
CA ALA A 170 12.70 -10.01 -20.16
C ALA A 170 13.74 -10.38 -19.10
N ALA A 171 13.55 -9.90 -17.86
CA ALA A 171 14.42 -10.22 -16.73
C ALA A 171 14.25 -11.67 -16.26
N ALA A 172 13.03 -12.20 -16.24
CA ALA A 172 12.71 -13.58 -15.86
C ALA A 172 13.24 -14.63 -16.86
N GLU A 173 13.22 -14.30 -18.16
CA GLU A 173 13.75 -15.19 -19.21
C GLU A 173 15.28 -15.25 -19.24
N ALA A 174 15.98 -14.31 -18.59
CA ALA A 174 17.44 -14.34 -18.48
C ALA A 174 17.86 -15.54 -17.62
N ARG A 175 18.39 -16.59 -18.26
CA ARG A 175 18.69 -17.85 -17.55
C ARG A 175 19.83 -17.69 -16.56
N GLY A 176 19.68 -18.31 -15.39
CA GLY A 176 20.70 -18.24 -14.33
C GLY A 176 20.97 -16.81 -13.86
N ALA A 177 19.97 -15.94 -13.97
CA ALA A 177 20.06 -14.55 -13.58
C ALA A 177 19.84 -14.36 -12.07
N ASP A 178 20.69 -13.52 -11.48
CA ASP A 178 20.42 -12.89 -10.19
C ASP A 178 20.39 -11.37 -10.40
N LEU A 179 19.24 -10.84 -10.83
CA LEU A 179 19.10 -9.49 -11.37
C LEU A 179 18.28 -8.59 -10.45
N THR A 180 18.68 -7.34 -10.36
CA THR A 180 17.85 -6.25 -9.86
C THR A 180 17.65 -5.26 -11.00
N VAL A 181 16.40 -5.05 -11.38
CA VAL A 181 15.99 -4.08 -12.39
C VAL A 181 15.19 -3.00 -11.69
N ALA A 182 15.67 -1.76 -11.73
CA ALA A 182 14.92 -0.61 -11.25
C ALA A 182 14.52 0.26 -12.44
N ILE A 183 13.20 0.41 -12.61
CA ILE A 183 12.54 1.16 -13.67
C ILE A 183 12.10 2.50 -13.09
N ARG A 184 12.56 3.58 -13.70
CA ARG A 184 12.31 4.96 -13.27
C ARG A 184 11.88 5.81 -14.47
N PRO A 185 11.28 6.99 -14.25
CA PRO A 185 10.92 7.89 -15.35
C PRO A 185 12.08 8.26 -16.27
N ASP A 186 13.31 8.30 -15.73
CA ASP A 186 14.53 8.71 -16.42
C ASP A 186 15.31 7.56 -17.08
N GLY A 187 14.89 6.31 -16.89
CA GLY A 187 15.63 5.17 -17.42
C GLY A 187 15.37 3.84 -16.72
N VAL A 188 16.05 2.81 -17.24
CA VAL A 188 16.13 1.49 -16.61
C VAL A 188 17.54 1.27 -16.12
N THR A 189 17.68 0.91 -14.85
CA THR A 189 18.96 0.48 -14.27
C THR A 189 18.94 -1.03 -14.04
N VAL A 190 19.95 -1.72 -14.55
CA VAL A 190 20.09 -3.17 -14.41
C VAL A 190 21.39 -3.47 -13.70
N ARG A 191 21.30 -4.27 -12.64
CA ARG A 191 22.44 -4.75 -11.86
C ARG A 191 22.29 -6.24 -11.59
N GLY A 192 23.41 -6.92 -11.40
CA GLY A 192 23.42 -8.33 -11.03
C GLY A 192 24.30 -9.17 -11.94
N VAL A 193 24.00 -10.46 -11.99
CA VAL A 193 24.78 -11.45 -12.74
C VAL A 193 23.87 -12.19 -13.71
N VAL A 194 24.38 -12.44 -14.92
CA VAL A 194 23.77 -13.31 -15.92
C VAL A 194 24.75 -14.41 -16.32
N ALA A 195 24.23 -15.57 -16.71
CA ALA A 195 25.03 -16.76 -16.96
C ALA A 195 26.13 -16.56 -18.02
N ASP A 196 25.81 -15.86 -19.11
CA ASP A 196 26.71 -15.66 -20.25
C ASP A 196 26.48 -14.30 -20.95
N ALA A 197 27.38 -13.97 -21.88
CA ALA A 197 27.35 -12.71 -22.61
C ALA A 197 26.20 -12.62 -23.62
N ASP A 198 25.71 -13.75 -24.14
CA ASP A 198 24.59 -13.77 -25.07
C ASP A 198 23.29 -13.42 -24.34
N GLN A 199 23.06 -14.02 -23.17
CA GLN A 199 21.95 -13.66 -22.27
C GLN A 199 22.00 -12.19 -21.87
N ARG A 200 23.20 -11.66 -21.57
CA ARG A 200 23.39 -10.23 -21.31
C ARG A 200 22.90 -9.37 -22.49
N ASN A 201 23.31 -9.71 -23.70
CA ASN A 201 23.00 -8.94 -24.89
C ASN A 201 21.49 -9.00 -25.22
N VAL A 202 20.89 -10.19 -25.16
CA VAL A 202 19.45 -10.39 -25.36
C VAL A 202 18.63 -9.61 -24.33
N LEU A 203 19.03 -9.65 -23.06
CA LEU A 203 18.39 -8.86 -22.01
C LEU A 203 18.47 -7.36 -22.32
N LEU A 204 19.66 -6.85 -22.64
CA LEU A 204 19.84 -5.42 -22.93
C LEU A 204 19.13 -4.97 -24.19
N GLU A 205 19.05 -5.81 -25.23
CA GLU A 205 18.32 -5.51 -26.46
C GLU A 205 16.81 -5.38 -26.18
N ARG A 206 16.23 -6.34 -25.45
CA ARG A 206 14.82 -6.30 -25.03
C ARG A 206 14.50 -5.09 -24.16
N LEU A 207 15.42 -4.72 -23.26
CA LEU A 207 15.26 -3.54 -22.43
C LEU A 207 15.45 -2.23 -23.20
N ARG A 208 16.30 -2.19 -24.24
CA ARG A 208 16.47 -1.00 -25.09
C ARG A 208 15.32 -0.77 -26.05
N GLY A 209 14.63 -1.83 -26.47
CA GLY A 209 13.42 -1.74 -27.29
C GLY A 209 12.19 -1.20 -26.55
N SER A 210 12.36 -0.79 -25.30
CA SER A 210 11.27 -0.33 -24.44
C SER A 210 11.14 1.20 -24.42
N GLU A 211 9.97 1.68 -24.02
CA GLU A 211 9.65 3.10 -23.87
C GLU A 211 10.27 3.76 -22.61
N PHE A 212 11.06 3.02 -21.82
CA PHE A 212 11.56 3.46 -20.51
C PHE A 212 12.79 4.39 -20.57
N GLY A 213 13.23 4.81 -21.75
CA GLY A 213 14.43 5.64 -21.92
C GLY A 213 15.74 4.84 -21.85
N PRO A 214 16.88 5.47 -21.48
CA PRO A 214 18.19 4.83 -21.56
C PRO A 214 18.34 3.69 -20.56
N VAL A 215 18.98 2.59 -21.01
CA VAL A 215 19.30 1.44 -20.16
C VAL A 215 20.73 1.55 -19.62
N GLN A 216 20.85 1.69 -18.31
CA GLN A 216 22.12 1.72 -17.59
C GLN A 216 22.44 0.34 -17.01
N ALA A 217 23.47 -0.33 -17.56
CA ALA A 217 23.87 -1.69 -17.18
C ALA A 217 25.26 -1.76 -16.53
N GLY A 218 25.70 -0.67 -15.88
CA GLY A 218 27.06 -0.56 -15.32
C GLY A 218 27.38 -1.56 -14.19
N GLY A 219 26.36 -2.17 -13.58
CA GLY A 219 26.51 -3.20 -12.56
C GLY A 219 26.08 -4.60 -13.00
N LEU A 220 25.92 -4.83 -14.31
CA LEU A 220 25.56 -6.12 -14.87
C LEU A 220 26.82 -6.88 -15.30
N THR A 221 27.13 -7.97 -14.62
CA THR A 221 28.30 -8.81 -14.90
C THR A 221 27.90 -10.15 -15.51
N VAL A 222 28.85 -10.76 -16.22
CA VAL A 222 28.69 -12.10 -16.80
C VAL A 222 29.46 -13.08 -15.92
N GLY A 223 28.83 -14.17 -15.55
CA GLY A 223 29.44 -15.23 -14.76
C GLY A 223 28.42 -16.24 -14.28
N PRO A 224 28.85 -17.32 -13.62
CA PRO A 224 27.91 -18.19 -12.93
C PRO A 224 27.10 -17.32 -11.96
N PRO A 225 25.76 -17.54 -11.83
CA PRO A 225 25.00 -16.85 -10.83
C PRO A 225 25.74 -16.97 -9.50
N PRO A 226 25.84 -15.88 -8.72
CA PRO A 226 26.33 -15.99 -7.36
C PRO A 226 25.55 -17.15 -6.77
N HIS A 227 26.26 -18.14 -6.20
CA HIS A 227 25.59 -19.22 -5.49
C HIS A 227 24.55 -18.55 -4.62
N PRO A 228 23.29 -19.01 -4.66
CA PRO A 228 22.24 -18.36 -3.89
C PRO A 228 22.87 -18.12 -2.54
N SER A 229 23.04 -16.84 -2.16
CA SER A 229 23.48 -16.55 -0.81
C SER A 229 22.48 -17.32 0.02
N THR A 230 22.93 -18.44 0.56
CA THR A 230 22.10 -19.30 1.38
C THR A 230 21.69 -18.33 2.44
N VAL A 231 20.42 -17.93 2.43
CA VAL A 231 19.89 -17.08 3.48
C VAL A 231 20.40 -17.75 4.73
N ASP A 232 21.29 -17.05 5.45
CA ASP A 232 21.98 -17.68 6.55
C ASP A 232 20.86 -17.92 7.56
N ILE A 233 20.38 -19.16 7.60
CA ILE A 233 19.19 -19.54 8.36
C ILE A 233 19.42 -19.20 9.81
N ARG A 234 20.67 -19.30 10.29
CA ARG A 234 21.06 -18.90 11.64
C ARG A 234 20.98 -17.39 11.83
N ALA A 235 21.47 -16.61 10.86
CA ALA A 235 21.35 -15.15 10.93
C ALA A 235 19.88 -14.68 10.85
N LEU A 236 19.05 -15.37 10.05
CA LEU A 236 17.63 -15.12 9.91
C LEU A 236 16.86 -15.48 11.19
N ASP A 237 17.09 -16.68 11.74
CA ASP A 237 16.51 -17.12 13.02
C ASP A 237 16.92 -16.15 14.14
N ALA A 238 18.19 -15.75 14.18
CA ALA A 238 18.67 -14.75 15.14
C ALA A 238 18.00 -13.38 14.94
N ALA A 239 17.71 -12.98 13.70
CA ALA A 239 16.99 -11.73 13.42
C ALA A 239 15.53 -11.80 13.88
N VAL A 240 14.83 -12.91 13.58
CA VAL A 240 13.46 -13.15 14.05
C VAL A 240 13.41 -13.19 15.58
N GLY A 241 14.34 -13.92 16.21
CA GLY A 241 14.48 -13.98 17.67
C GLY A 241 14.65 -12.59 18.29
N ARG A 242 15.59 -11.78 17.77
CA ARG A 242 15.79 -10.39 18.25
C ARG A 242 14.54 -9.53 18.07
N MET A 243 13.80 -9.68 16.97
CA MET A 243 12.55 -8.92 16.76
C MET A 243 11.48 -9.29 17.77
N ILE A 244 11.33 -10.59 18.06
CA ILE A 244 10.38 -11.10 19.05
C ILE A 244 10.78 -10.60 20.44
N ASP A 245 12.01 -10.83 20.85
CA ASP A 245 12.49 -10.49 22.19
C ASP A 245 12.53 -8.97 22.41
N GLY A 246 12.95 -8.19 21.39
CA GLY A 246 13.04 -6.74 21.46
C GLY A 246 11.70 -6.00 21.42
N SER A 247 10.62 -6.64 20.95
CA SER A 247 9.28 -6.03 20.87
C SER A 247 8.35 -6.48 22.01
N GLY A 248 8.88 -7.16 23.02
CA GLY A 248 8.10 -7.71 24.14
C GLY A 248 7.43 -9.05 23.86
N GLY A 249 7.62 -9.64 22.67
CA GLY A 249 7.13 -10.96 22.29
C GLY A 249 5.75 -10.99 21.62
N VAL A 250 5.36 -12.19 21.19
CA VAL A 250 4.01 -12.48 20.69
C VAL A 250 3.18 -12.98 21.87
N ASN A 251 2.50 -12.08 22.58
CA ASN A 251 1.79 -12.38 23.82
C ASN A 251 0.27 -12.53 23.62
N PHE A 252 -0.32 -13.38 24.44
CA PHE A 252 -1.76 -13.60 24.55
C PHE A 252 -2.29 -13.15 25.92
N GLU A 253 -3.56 -12.80 25.96
CA GLU A 253 -4.27 -12.68 27.24
C GLU A 253 -4.36 -14.04 27.94
N ALA A 254 -4.39 -14.01 29.28
CA ALA A 254 -4.38 -15.22 30.08
C ALA A 254 -5.60 -16.11 29.79
N ALA A 255 -5.40 -17.42 29.69
CA ALA A 255 -6.44 -18.41 29.36
C ALA A 255 -7.23 -18.17 28.05
N THR A 256 -6.79 -17.26 27.16
CA THR A 256 -7.47 -16.98 25.89
C THR A 256 -6.53 -17.03 24.67
N VAL A 257 -7.12 -16.90 23.48
CA VAL A 257 -6.42 -16.73 22.19
C VAL A 257 -6.39 -15.27 21.73
N ARG A 258 -6.87 -14.33 22.56
CA ARG A 258 -6.82 -12.91 22.24
C ARG A 258 -5.41 -12.38 22.41
N TRP A 259 -5.04 -11.45 21.54
CA TRP A 259 -3.76 -10.74 21.67
C TRP A 259 -3.72 -10.01 23.00
N GLY A 260 -2.65 -10.25 23.77
CA GLY A 260 -2.39 -9.49 24.98
C GLY A 260 -1.87 -8.09 24.67
N GLU A 261 -1.53 -7.34 25.72
CA GLU A 261 -0.86 -6.06 25.58
C GLU A 261 0.44 -6.20 24.77
N GLY A 262 0.59 -5.37 23.74
CA GLY A 262 1.78 -5.32 22.89
C GLY A 262 1.48 -5.31 21.38
N HIS A 263 2.54 -5.50 20.58
CA HIS A 263 2.49 -5.38 19.13
C HIS A 263 2.34 -6.74 18.42
N GLY A 264 1.73 -7.75 19.05
CA GLY A 264 1.77 -9.15 18.59
C GLY A 264 1.41 -9.34 17.11
N ALA A 265 0.25 -8.85 16.68
CA ALA A 265 -0.19 -8.95 15.29
C ALA A 265 0.72 -8.16 14.33
N ALA A 266 1.01 -6.89 14.62
CA ALA A 266 1.87 -6.04 13.78
C ALA A 266 3.34 -6.51 13.72
N LEU A 267 3.81 -7.22 14.75
CA LEU A 267 5.11 -7.88 14.77
C LEU A 267 5.09 -9.09 13.84
N LEU A 268 4.05 -9.92 13.89
CA LEU A 268 3.90 -11.08 13.00
C LEU A 268 3.77 -10.67 11.53
N GLU A 269 3.16 -9.54 11.22
CA GLU A 269 3.18 -8.99 9.86
C GLU A 269 4.60 -8.67 9.38
N ARG A 270 5.41 -8.04 10.23
CA ARG A 270 6.83 -7.74 9.92
C ARG A 270 7.65 -9.01 9.77
N ILE A 271 7.48 -9.98 10.66
CA ILE A 271 8.13 -11.29 10.59
C ILE A 271 7.71 -12.02 9.32
N GLY A 272 6.41 -12.03 8.97
CA GLY A 272 5.89 -12.67 7.76
C GLY A 272 6.53 -12.12 6.48
N ARG A 273 6.70 -10.79 6.38
CA ARG A 273 7.42 -10.16 5.25
C ARG A 273 8.88 -10.62 5.16
N LEU A 274 9.55 -10.76 6.29
CA LEU A 274 10.95 -11.19 6.36
C LEU A 274 11.11 -12.70 6.09
N LEU A 275 10.14 -13.53 6.50
CA LEU A 275 10.12 -14.96 6.18
C LEU A 275 9.76 -15.22 4.71
N ARG A 276 9.06 -14.29 4.05
CA ARG A 276 8.74 -14.40 2.63
C ARG A 276 9.98 -14.43 1.74
N VAL A 277 11.05 -13.74 2.14
CA VAL A 277 12.32 -13.68 1.42
C VAL A 277 13.28 -14.82 1.78
N ALA A 278 12.85 -15.76 2.62
CA ALA A 278 13.60 -16.95 3.00
C ALA A 278 12.97 -18.21 2.37
N PRO A 279 13.15 -18.41 1.05
CA PRO A 279 12.53 -19.55 0.38
C PRO A 279 13.10 -20.84 0.93
N LYS A 280 12.20 -21.76 1.35
CA LYS A 280 12.46 -23.15 1.80
C LYS A 280 12.89 -23.36 3.26
N SER A 281 12.88 -22.34 4.12
CA SER A 281 13.15 -22.57 5.55
C SER A 281 11.91 -23.12 6.27
N LEU A 282 12.10 -24.14 7.11
CA LEU A 282 11.04 -24.67 7.96
C LEU A 282 10.84 -23.71 9.14
N ILE A 283 9.60 -23.33 9.36
CA ILE A 283 9.20 -22.42 10.41
C ILE A 283 8.47 -23.24 11.47
N THR A 284 8.92 -23.11 12.72
CA THR A 284 8.24 -23.74 13.85
C THR A 284 7.63 -22.66 14.73
N VAL A 285 6.32 -22.73 14.90
CA VAL A 285 5.56 -21.88 15.80
C VAL A 285 5.31 -22.67 17.08
N THR A 286 6.02 -22.32 18.15
CA THR A 286 5.79 -22.91 19.46
C THR A 286 4.93 -21.95 20.28
N ALA A 287 3.83 -22.43 20.85
CA ALA A 287 3.06 -21.67 21.82
C ALA A 287 2.94 -22.43 23.14
N TRP A 288 2.91 -21.67 24.23
CA TRP A 288 2.83 -22.20 25.58
C TRP A 288 1.45 -21.95 26.21
N ALA A 289 1.13 -22.78 27.19
CA ALA A 289 0.04 -22.59 28.13
C ALA A 289 0.43 -23.18 29.49
N SER A 290 -0.10 -22.60 30.56
CA SER A 290 0.02 -23.16 31.90
C SER A 290 -0.79 -24.45 32.06
N GLU A 291 -0.34 -25.41 32.88
CA GLU A 291 -1.17 -26.53 33.38
C GLU A 291 -2.29 -26.07 34.30
N GLU A 292 -2.08 -24.97 35.03
CA GLU A 292 -2.99 -24.38 36.02
C GLU A 292 -4.00 -23.44 35.36
N GLN A 293 -4.77 -23.97 34.41
CA GLN A 293 -5.82 -23.20 33.75
C GLN A 293 -7.11 -23.14 34.57
N PRO A 294 -7.95 -22.11 34.35
CA PRO A 294 -9.30 -22.09 34.90
C PRO A 294 -10.12 -23.34 34.51
N PRO A 295 -11.08 -23.76 35.34
CA PRO A 295 -11.95 -24.88 35.03
C PRO A 295 -12.59 -24.76 33.64
N GLY A 296 -12.55 -25.85 32.87
CA GLY A 296 -13.11 -25.89 31.51
C GLY A 296 -12.17 -25.47 30.38
N VAL A 297 -10.94 -25.05 30.69
CA VAL A 297 -9.91 -24.74 29.69
C VAL A 297 -8.89 -25.88 29.62
N ASP A 298 -8.83 -26.58 28.49
CA ASP A 298 -7.77 -27.55 28.20
C ASP A 298 -6.48 -26.80 27.81
N PRO A 299 -5.39 -26.90 28.61
CA PRO A 299 -4.16 -26.17 28.38
C PRO A 299 -3.47 -26.54 27.08
N ARG A 300 -3.49 -27.83 26.72
CA ARG A 300 -2.84 -28.30 25.47
C ARG A 300 -3.61 -27.80 24.26
N ARG A 301 -4.94 -27.81 24.32
CA ARG A 301 -5.80 -27.24 23.27
C ARG A 301 -5.67 -25.72 23.19
N LEU A 302 -5.47 -25.02 24.32
CA LEU A 302 -5.22 -23.58 24.34
C LEU A 302 -3.90 -23.23 23.64
N ALA A 303 -2.80 -23.88 24.02
CA ALA A 303 -1.50 -23.71 23.39
C ALA A 303 -1.56 -24.01 21.88
N GLY A 304 -2.23 -25.10 21.48
CA GLY A 304 -2.44 -25.44 20.07
C GLY A 304 -3.16 -24.33 19.29
N ARG A 305 -4.27 -23.81 19.83
CA ARG A 305 -5.02 -22.72 19.18
C ARG A 305 -4.23 -21.42 19.08
N ARG A 306 -3.41 -21.09 20.09
CA ARG A 306 -2.51 -19.94 20.04
C ARG A 306 -1.45 -20.11 18.93
N ALA A 307 -0.86 -21.30 18.80
CA ALA A 307 0.10 -21.59 17.72
C ALA A 307 -0.57 -21.54 16.33
N ASP A 308 -1.77 -22.10 16.19
CA ASP A 308 -2.53 -22.07 14.94
C ASP A 308 -2.87 -20.64 14.52
N LEU A 309 -3.26 -19.76 15.46
CA LEU A 309 -3.53 -18.35 15.17
C LEU A 309 -2.29 -17.64 14.59
N VAL A 310 -1.11 -17.89 15.17
CA VAL A 310 0.15 -17.31 14.68
C VAL A 310 0.51 -17.88 13.31
N ARG A 311 0.36 -19.19 13.09
CA ARG A 311 0.54 -19.80 11.76
C ARG A 311 -0.37 -19.14 10.74
N ASP A 312 -1.65 -19.01 11.05
CA ASP A 312 -2.64 -18.50 10.10
C ASP A 312 -2.35 -17.04 9.74
N LEU A 313 -1.84 -16.23 10.68
CA LEU A 313 -1.32 -14.90 10.37
C LEU A 313 -0.08 -14.94 9.45
N LEU A 314 0.92 -15.78 9.74
CA LEU A 314 2.10 -15.90 8.88
C LEU A 314 1.71 -16.34 7.45
N VAL A 315 0.77 -17.28 7.34
CA VAL A 315 0.23 -17.74 6.05
C VAL A 315 -0.52 -16.63 5.33
N ALA A 316 -1.33 -15.84 6.03
CA ALA A 316 -1.97 -14.65 5.46
C ALA A 316 -0.96 -13.61 4.96
N GLN A 317 0.25 -13.60 5.54
CA GLN A 317 1.39 -12.80 5.07
C GLN A 317 2.21 -13.48 3.97
N GLY A 318 1.70 -14.55 3.34
CA GLY A 318 2.32 -15.19 2.18
C GLY A 318 3.44 -16.19 2.49
N VAL A 319 3.60 -16.59 3.76
CA VAL A 319 4.46 -17.72 4.12
C VAL A 319 3.77 -19.02 3.70
N PRO A 320 4.43 -19.93 2.96
CA PRO A 320 3.82 -21.19 2.54
C PRO A 320 3.39 -22.05 3.73
N ARG A 321 2.14 -22.52 3.73
CA ARG A 321 1.54 -23.25 4.88
C ARG A 321 2.29 -24.55 5.18
N GLU A 322 2.75 -25.22 4.15
CA GLU A 322 3.54 -26.45 4.19
C GLU A 322 4.90 -26.28 4.87
N LEU A 323 5.40 -25.05 4.98
CA LEU A 323 6.65 -24.74 5.67
C LEU A 323 6.44 -24.34 7.13
N VAL A 324 5.20 -24.20 7.62
CA VAL A 324 4.92 -23.78 9.00
C VAL A 324 4.36 -24.94 9.81
N SER A 325 5.15 -25.41 10.78
CA SER A 325 4.73 -26.39 11.78
C SER A 325 4.32 -25.70 13.09
N THR A 326 3.33 -26.26 13.79
CA THR A 326 2.87 -25.75 15.09
C THR A 326 3.20 -26.75 16.19
N VAL A 327 3.65 -26.23 17.33
CA VAL A 327 4.01 -27.02 18.52
C VAL A 327 3.31 -26.42 19.73
N ALA A 328 2.50 -27.23 20.41
CA ALA A 328 1.87 -26.87 21.67
C ALA A 328 2.71 -27.37 22.85
N ARG A 329 3.11 -26.47 23.73
CA ARG A 329 3.83 -26.77 24.98
C ARG A 329 2.97 -26.42 26.17
N VAL A 330 3.01 -27.29 27.18
CA VAL A 330 2.30 -27.10 28.44
C VAL A 330 3.33 -27.23 29.55
N GLU A 331 3.31 -26.29 30.48
CA GLU A 331 4.28 -26.20 31.59
C GLU A 331 3.56 -25.83 32.89
N PRO A 332 4.06 -26.26 34.06
CA PRO A 332 3.46 -25.94 35.35
C PRO A 332 3.64 -24.46 35.73
N GLY A 333 2.76 -23.96 36.60
CA GLY A 333 2.83 -22.62 37.17
C GLY A 333 1.80 -21.65 36.57
N PRO A 334 1.24 -20.74 37.38
CA PRO A 334 0.17 -19.82 36.95
C PRO A 334 0.66 -18.78 35.91
N GLU A 335 -0.10 -18.60 34.82
CA GLU A 335 0.23 -17.66 33.73
C GLU A 335 0.48 -16.22 34.25
N THR A 336 -0.20 -15.82 35.32
CA THR A 336 -0.05 -14.50 35.97
C THR A 336 1.39 -14.24 36.43
N PHE A 337 2.04 -15.25 37.01
CA PHE A 337 3.39 -15.15 37.57
C PHE A 337 4.47 -15.63 36.61
N VAL A 338 4.08 -16.32 35.53
CA VAL A 338 4.98 -16.90 34.54
C VAL A 338 4.59 -16.40 33.14
N PRO A 339 5.02 -15.18 32.74
CA PRO A 339 4.55 -14.53 31.52
C PRO A 339 4.88 -15.27 30.22
N HIS A 340 5.92 -16.11 30.19
CA HIS A 340 6.25 -16.87 28.98
C HIS A 340 5.22 -17.94 28.63
N LEU A 341 4.40 -18.38 29.60
CA LEU A 341 3.29 -19.31 29.37
C LEU A 341 2.16 -18.68 28.56
N ARG A 342 2.21 -17.36 28.33
CA ARG A 342 1.28 -16.61 27.50
C ARG A 342 1.88 -16.26 26.13
N ARG A 343 3.02 -16.84 25.76
CA ARG A 343 3.75 -16.46 24.54
C ARG A 343 3.61 -17.47 23.42
N ALA A 344 3.83 -16.98 22.21
CA ALA A 344 4.28 -17.79 21.09
C ALA A 344 5.67 -17.34 20.63
N ARG A 345 6.42 -18.28 20.08
CA ARG A 345 7.74 -18.09 19.50
C ARG A 345 7.74 -18.65 18.10
N VAL A 346 8.40 -17.93 17.21
CA VAL A 346 8.66 -18.36 15.83
C VAL A 346 10.15 -18.65 15.74
N THR A 347 10.51 -19.83 15.28
CA THR A 347 11.89 -20.23 15.00
C THR A 347 12.03 -20.68 13.56
N VAL A 348 13.20 -20.47 12.98
CA VAL A 348 13.50 -20.81 11.59
C VAL A 348 14.63 -21.83 11.54
N SER A 349 14.46 -22.88 10.75
CA SER A 349 15.40 -24.00 10.60
C SER A 349 15.53 -24.48 9.17
#